data_AF-A0AAD7FAR7-F1
#
_entry.id   AF-A0AAD7FAR7-F1
#
_cell.length_a   1.000
_cell.length_b   1.000
_cell.length_c   1.000
_cell.angle_alpha   90.00
_cell.angle_beta   90.00
_cell.angle_gamma   90.00
#
_symmetry.space_group_name_H-M   'P 1'
#
loop_
_entity.id
_entity.type
_entity.pdbx_description
1 polymer ?
#
loop_
_entity_poly.entity_id
_entity_poly.type
_entity_poly.pdbx_seq_one_letter_code
_entity_poly.pdbx_strand_id
1 'polypeptide(L)'
;MDTTCAGGCGKQGEHRCSGCKQAHYCSAECQKNLEGYASKSALVSSSLKDTYRIKDWQTHKKTCLPPLPRPRTTHCTGCQVRFSPNNDMEKQEANLICPDCGYVACSNCACHNRRGTCYCQDSNFGHKYCGRVPEWYHFSQRTGRPYSGSNHPDHEDAKMHKVPESVWETEPRQCGNCEELKVCLTPGFRCQYWMCQ
;
A
#
# COMPACT_ATOMS: atom_id res chain seq x y z
N MET A 1 2.97 -0.31 -19.01
CA MET A 1 4.23 -0.58 -18.29
C MET A 1 4.30 -2.07 -18.05
N ASP A 2 5.44 -2.70 -18.31
CA ASP A 2 5.60 -4.14 -18.14
C ASP A 2 5.53 -4.48 -16.63
N THR A 3 4.41 -5.07 -16.21
CA THR A 3 4.19 -5.48 -14.81
C THR A 3 4.72 -6.87 -14.53
N THR A 4 5.57 -7.43 -15.40
CA THR A 4 6.14 -8.77 -15.19
C THR A 4 6.97 -8.80 -13.90
N CYS A 5 6.87 -9.90 -13.16
CA CYS A 5 7.59 -10.09 -11.91
C CYS A 5 9.10 -9.94 -12.13
N ALA A 6 9.71 -8.97 -11.44
CA ALA A 6 11.15 -8.72 -11.44
C ALA A 6 11.95 -9.91 -10.92
N GLY A 7 11.34 -10.77 -10.08
CA GLY A 7 11.89 -12.07 -9.67
C GLY A 7 12.10 -13.07 -10.81
N GLY A 8 11.64 -12.76 -12.03
CA GLY A 8 11.97 -13.52 -13.22
C GLY A 8 11.21 -14.84 -13.35
N CYS A 9 10.12 -15.00 -12.60
CA CYS A 9 9.27 -16.20 -12.62
C CYS A 9 8.22 -16.20 -13.74
N GLY A 10 8.18 -15.15 -14.58
CA GLY A 10 7.24 -15.02 -15.69
C GLY A 10 5.79 -14.72 -15.30
N LYS A 11 5.47 -14.62 -14.00
CA LYS A 11 4.14 -14.23 -13.52
C LYS A 11 3.96 -12.72 -13.50
N GLN A 12 2.71 -12.26 -13.48
CA GLN A 12 2.37 -10.85 -13.25
C GLN A 12 2.79 -10.42 -11.85
N GLY A 13 3.33 -9.20 -11.74
CA GLY A 13 3.85 -8.61 -10.52
C GLY A 13 2.81 -7.72 -9.84
N GLU A 14 2.07 -8.31 -8.90
CA GLU A 14 0.99 -7.67 -8.15
C GLU A 14 1.48 -6.85 -6.95
N HIS A 15 2.71 -7.09 -6.48
CA HIS A 15 3.30 -6.41 -5.34
C HIS A 15 4.41 -5.46 -5.79
N ARG A 16 4.66 -4.41 -5.01
CA ARG A 16 5.80 -3.50 -5.24
C ARG A 16 6.92 -3.75 -4.24
N CYS A 17 8.15 -3.49 -4.68
CA CYS A 17 9.32 -3.51 -3.80
C CYS A 17 9.06 -2.70 -2.52
N SER A 18 9.26 -3.31 -1.36
CA SER A 18 9.04 -2.64 -0.07
C SER A 18 9.92 -1.40 0.14
N GLY A 19 11.09 -1.34 -0.51
CA GLY A 19 12.02 -0.20 -0.48
C GLY A 19 11.68 0.90 -1.50
N CYS A 20 12.07 0.70 -2.77
CA CYS A 20 11.95 1.74 -3.80
C CYS A 20 10.55 1.89 -4.44
N LYS A 21 9.63 0.93 -4.23
CA LYS A 21 8.30 0.88 -4.89
C LYS A 21 8.30 0.82 -6.43
N GLN A 22 9.46 0.72 -7.08
CA GLN A 22 9.57 0.73 -8.54
C GLN A 22 9.48 -0.66 -9.18
N ALA A 23 10.06 -1.70 -8.54
CA ALA A 23 9.97 -3.06 -9.08
C ALA A 23 8.67 -3.75 -8.66
N HIS A 24 8.16 -4.59 -9.55
CA HIS A 24 6.96 -5.39 -9.38
C HIS A 24 7.32 -6.85 -9.09
N TYR A 25 6.62 -7.50 -8.16
CA TYR A 25 6.86 -8.89 -7.74
C TYR A 25 5.58 -9.70 -7.67
N CYS A 26 5.69 -10.98 -8.00
CA CYS A 26 4.60 -11.94 -7.92
C CYS A 26 4.19 -12.26 -6.47
N SER A 27 5.15 -12.16 -5.54
CA SER A 27 5.00 -12.53 -4.13
C SER A 27 6.16 -11.96 -3.30
N ALA A 28 6.02 -11.99 -1.98
CA ALA A 28 7.12 -11.64 -1.07
C ALA A 28 8.31 -12.61 -1.21
N GLU A 29 8.07 -13.87 -1.59
CA GLU A 29 9.12 -14.84 -1.88
C GLU A 29 9.87 -14.50 -3.16
N CYS A 30 9.17 -14.08 -4.22
CA CYS A 30 9.77 -13.57 -5.45
C CYS A 30 10.73 -12.39 -5.17
N GLN A 31 10.38 -11.51 -4.21
CA GLN A 31 11.25 -10.42 -3.77
C GLN A 31 12.48 -10.92 -2.99
N LYS A 32 12.29 -11.80 -2.00
CA LYS A 32 13.38 -12.36 -1.17
C LYS A 32 14.33 -13.26 -1.96
N ASN A 33 13.82 -14.03 -2.91
CA ASN A 33 14.64 -14.93 -3.72
C ASN A 33 15.63 -14.17 -4.59
N LEU A 34 15.30 -12.96 -5.04
CA LEU A 34 16.24 -12.08 -5.73
C LEU A 34 17.39 -11.62 -4.82
N GLU A 35 17.08 -11.30 -3.56
CA GLU A 35 18.09 -11.01 -2.53
C GLU A 35 19.04 -12.21 -2.33
N GLY A 36 18.46 -13.43 -2.30
CA GLY A 36 19.21 -14.69 -2.20
C GLY A 36 20.03 -15.04 -3.44
N TYR A 37 19.49 -14.83 -4.65
CA TYR A 37 20.18 -15.07 -5.92
C TYR A 37 21.42 -14.20 -6.05
N ALA A 38 21.32 -12.90 -5.74
CA ALA A 38 22.46 -11.99 -5.79
C ALA A 38 23.60 -12.36 -4.84
N SER A 39 23.28 -13.00 -3.71
CA SER A 39 24.28 -13.49 -2.75
C SER A 39 25.00 -14.77 -3.22
N LYS A 40 24.33 -15.61 -4.02
CA LYS A 40 24.85 -16.92 -4.49
C LYS A 40 25.47 -16.85 -5.90
N SER A 41 24.91 -16.05 -6.80
CA SER A 41 25.37 -15.92 -8.19
C SER A 41 26.68 -15.14 -8.31
N ALA A 42 27.09 -14.39 -7.28
CA ALA A 42 28.43 -13.80 -7.20
C ALA A 42 29.55 -14.87 -7.16
N LEU A 43 29.22 -16.11 -6.79
CA LEU A 43 30.17 -17.23 -6.76
C LEU A 43 30.16 -18.07 -8.05
N VAL A 44 29.06 -18.05 -8.82
CA VAL A 44 28.89 -18.87 -10.03
C VAL A 44 27.89 -18.19 -10.98
N SER A 45 28.34 -17.44 -11.99
CA SER A 45 27.46 -17.01 -13.08
C SER A 45 28.16 -17.14 -14.43
N SER A 46 27.82 -18.17 -15.21
CA SER A 46 28.36 -18.42 -16.55
C SER A 46 27.45 -17.92 -17.68
N SER A 47 26.23 -17.47 -17.39
CA SER A 47 25.29 -16.98 -18.41
C SER A 47 25.14 -15.46 -18.42
N LEU A 48 25.11 -14.87 -19.63
CA LEU A 48 24.89 -13.44 -19.84
C LEU A 48 23.57 -12.95 -19.20
N LYS A 49 22.53 -13.79 -19.20
CA LYS A 49 21.21 -13.46 -18.62
C LYS A 49 21.29 -13.28 -17.10
N ASP A 50 22.14 -14.05 -16.42
CA ASP A 50 22.35 -13.91 -14.98
C ASP A 50 23.11 -12.63 -14.67
N THR A 51 24.07 -12.24 -15.52
CA THR A 51 24.85 -11.00 -15.34
C THR A 51 23.98 -9.75 -15.48
N TYR A 52 23.04 -9.72 -16.44
CA TYR A 52 22.08 -8.63 -16.57
C TYR A 52 21.14 -8.56 -15.36
N ARG A 53 20.61 -9.70 -14.89
CA ARG A 53 19.77 -9.75 -13.68
C ARG A 53 20.48 -9.26 -12.43
N ILE A 54 21.77 -9.61 -12.26
CA ILE A 54 22.59 -9.15 -11.13
C ILE A 54 22.82 -7.63 -11.22
N LYS A 55 23.12 -7.10 -12.40
CA LYS A 55 23.32 -5.64 -12.60
C LYS A 55 22.03 -4.85 -12.35
N ASP A 56 20.89 -5.34 -12.83
CA ASP A 56 19.59 -4.72 -12.58
C ASP A 56 19.26 -4.77 -11.09
N TRP A 57 19.51 -5.89 -10.41
CA TRP A 57 19.35 -5.99 -8.97
C TRP A 57 20.31 -5.08 -8.19
N GLN A 58 21.59 -4.99 -8.57
CA GLN A 58 22.55 -4.11 -7.89
C GLN A 58 22.19 -2.63 -8.08
N THR A 59 21.71 -2.26 -9.26
CA THR A 59 21.17 -0.93 -9.54
C THR A 59 19.91 -0.67 -8.71
N HIS A 60 19.02 -1.65 -8.67
CA HIS A 60 17.82 -1.62 -7.85
C HIS A 60 18.12 -1.54 -6.34
N LYS A 61 19.12 -2.25 -5.85
CA LYS A 61 19.56 -2.20 -4.45
C LYS A 61 20.13 -0.84 -4.09
N LYS A 62 20.85 -0.18 -5.03
CA LYS A 62 21.35 1.18 -4.85
C LYS A 62 20.22 2.22 -4.81
N THR A 63 19.11 1.98 -5.52
CA THR A 63 17.92 2.86 -5.50
C THR A 63 16.87 2.46 -4.47
N CYS A 64 16.95 1.24 -3.94
CA CYS A 64 16.15 0.75 -2.82
C CYS A 64 16.61 1.40 -1.52
N LEU A 65 15.92 2.48 -1.18
CA LEU A 65 15.95 3.01 0.16
C LEU A 65 15.49 1.92 1.14
N PRO A 66 16.13 1.80 2.32
CA PRO A 66 15.63 0.92 3.37
C PRO A 66 14.17 1.28 3.69
N PRO A 67 13.36 0.31 4.16
CA PRO A 67 12.00 0.60 4.59
C PRO A 67 12.02 1.78 5.56
N LEU A 68 11.15 2.77 5.34
CA LEU A 68 11.07 3.93 6.21
C LEU A 68 10.91 3.49 7.67
N PRO A 69 11.67 4.07 8.62
CA PRO A 69 11.50 3.75 10.02
C PRO A 69 10.07 4.05 10.45
N ARG A 70 9.55 3.26 11.40
CA ARG A 70 8.22 3.52 11.96
C ARG A 70 8.19 4.95 12.55
N PRO A 71 7.10 5.71 12.35
CA PRO A 71 6.93 7.00 13.00
C PRO A 71 7.07 6.89 14.51
N ARG A 72 7.45 8.00 15.14
CA ARG A 72 7.50 8.08 16.61
C ARG A 72 6.08 7.99 17.14
N THR A 73 5.86 7.13 18.13
CA THR A 73 4.54 6.99 18.80
C THR A 73 4.27 8.09 19.82
N THR A 74 5.23 8.99 20.06
CA THR A 74 5.12 10.09 21.03
C THR A 74 4.53 11.37 20.44
N HIS A 75 4.37 11.44 19.11
CA HIS A 75 3.84 12.61 18.42
C HIS A 75 2.83 12.18 17.36
N CYS A 76 1.82 13.01 17.12
CA CYS A 76 0.93 12.85 15.99
C CYS A 76 1.74 12.93 14.69
N THR A 77 1.62 11.93 13.82
CA THR A 77 2.31 11.90 12.52
C THR A 77 1.80 13.02 11.60
N GLY A 78 0.53 13.41 11.76
CA GLY A 78 -0.13 14.44 10.94
C GLY A 78 0.19 15.88 11.28
N CYS A 79 0.20 16.26 12.56
CA CYS A 79 0.43 17.63 13.01
C CYS A 79 1.68 17.81 13.88
N GLN A 80 2.42 16.74 14.17
CA GLN A 80 3.63 16.73 14.99
C GLN A 80 3.43 17.20 16.44
N VAL A 81 2.18 17.33 16.92
CA VAL A 81 1.93 17.62 18.33
C VAL A 81 2.36 16.45 19.18
N ARG A 82 3.05 16.72 20.29
CA ARG A 82 3.46 15.71 21.26
C ARG A 82 2.25 15.25 22.07
N PHE A 83 2.07 13.94 22.21
CA PHE A 83 1.05 13.39 23.10
C PHE A 83 1.42 13.65 24.55
N SER A 84 0.46 14.08 25.34
CA SER A 84 0.71 14.39 26.75
C SER A 84 0.93 13.09 27.54
N PRO A 85 2.04 12.94 28.27
CA PRO A 85 2.34 11.70 29.00
C PRO A 85 1.31 11.37 30.10
N ASN A 86 0.61 12.40 30.61
CA ASN A 86 -0.27 12.37 31.78
C ASN A 86 -1.77 12.37 31.44
N ASN A 87 -2.14 12.46 30.16
CA ASN A 87 -3.53 12.31 29.74
C ASN A 87 -3.74 10.89 29.25
N ASP A 88 -4.22 10.03 30.15
CA ASP A 88 -4.59 8.64 29.81
C ASP A 88 -5.65 8.58 28.69
N MET A 89 -6.42 9.66 28.49
CA MET A 89 -7.36 9.79 27.37
C MET A 89 -6.71 9.80 25.97
N GLU A 90 -5.47 10.30 25.79
CA GLU A 90 -4.81 10.26 24.48
C GLU A 90 -4.11 8.92 24.21
N LYS A 91 -3.75 8.18 25.27
CA LYS A 91 -3.06 6.88 25.18
C LYS A 91 -4.01 5.68 25.14
N GLN A 92 -5.26 5.81 25.60
CA GLN A 92 -6.18 4.68 25.75
C GLN A 92 -6.78 4.14 24.44
N GLU A 93 -6.78 4.90 23.36
CA GLU A 93 -7.18 4.34 22.06
C GLU A 93 -5.98 3.62 21.43
N ALA A 94 -5.73 2.38 21.84
CA ALA A 94 -4.82 1.45 21.15
C ALA A 94 -5.16 1.30 19.64
N ASN A 95 -6.34 1.76 19.23
CA ASN A 95 -6.81 1.87 17.85
C ASN A 95 -6.22 3.06 17.07
N LEU A 96 -5.44 3.95 17.70
CA LEU A 96 -4.85 5.11 17.05
C LEU A 96 -3.48 4.86 16.40
N ILE A 97 -3.02 3.61 16.31
CA ILE A 97 -1.79 3.26 15.58
C ILE A 97 -2.11 2.32 14.41
N CYS A 98 -1.72 2.72 13.21
CA CYS A 98 -1.82 1.88 12.02
C CYS A 98 -0.91 0.64 12.18
N PRO A 99 -1.44 -0.60 12.13
CA PRO A 99 -0.63 -1.81 12.36
C PRO A 99 0.45 -1.99 11.29
N ASP A 100 0.16 -1.58 10.06
CA ASP A 100 1.10 -1.62 8.94
C ASP A 100 2.28 -0.68 9.14
N CYS A 101 2.06 0.63 9.08
CA CYS A 101 3.15 1.61 9.01
C CYS A 101 3.52 2.26 10.35
N GLY A 102 2.73 2.05 11.42
CA GLY A 102 2.92 2.72 12.71
C GLY A 102 2.49 4.18 12.72
N TYR A 103 1.76 4.64 11.69
CA TYR A 103 1.16 5.96 11.67
C TYR A 103 0.23 6.15 12.85
N VAL A 104 0.38 7.27 13.55
CA VAL A 104 -0.43 7.63 14.72
C VAL A 104 -0.98 9.03 14.54
N ALA A 105 -2.25 9.25 14.88
CA ALA A 105 -2.89 10.56 14.81
C ALA A 105 -3.49 10.95 16.16
N CYS A 106 -3.43 12.24 16.51
CA CYS A 106 -4.28 12.78 17.57
C CYS A 106 -5.74 12.81 17.12
N SER A 107 -6.70 12.91 18.04
CA SER A 107 -8.14 12.92 17.72
C SER A 107 -8.51 13.97 16.67
N ASN A 108 -7.91 15.15 16.73
CA ASN A 108 -8.09 16.18 15.70
C ASN A 108 -7.58 15.74 14.33
N CYS A 109 -6.42 15.09 14.25
CA CYS A 109 -5.92 14.60 12.98
C CYS A 109 -6.67 13.36 12.49
N ALA A 110 -7.13 12.48 13.39
CA ALA A 110 -7.81 11.24 13.03
C ALA A 110 -9.07 11.49 12.17
N CYS A 111 -9.80 12.58 12.41
CA CYS A 111 -10.95 12.98 11.58
C CYS A 111 -10.59 13.89 10.38
N HIS A 112 -9.33 14.33 10.24
CA HIS A 112 -8.91 15.24 9.18
C HIS A 112 -8.36 14.52 7.94
N ASN A 113 -9.02 14.78 6.82
CA ASN A 113 -8.75 14.21 5.51
C ASN A 113 -7.41 14.60 4.85
N ARG A 114 -6.76 15.66 5.34
CA ARG A 114 -5.49 16.17 4.77
C ARG A 114 -4.27 15.83 5.62
N ARG A 115 -4.39 15.99 6.94
CA ARG A 115 -3.27 15.84 7.88
C ARG A 115 -3.25 14.48 8.55
N GLY A 116 -4.40 13.80 8.67
CA GLY A 116 -4.52 12.51 9.34
C GLY A 116 -4.47 11.29 8.45
N THR A 117 -4.49 11.44 7.13
CA THR A 117 -4.74 10.28 6.27
C THR A 117 -3.52 9.36 6.21
N CYS A 118 -3.69 8.12 6.64
CA CYS A 118 -2.72 7.06 6.39
C CYS A 118 -3.25 6.15 5.29
N TYR A 119 -2.39 5.89 4.30
CA TYR A 119 -2.76 5.17 3.08
C TYR A 119 -2.52 3.66 3.17
N CYS A 120 -2.39 3.14 4.39
CA CYS A 120 -2.30 1.70 4.63
C CYS A 120 -3.69 1.08 4.64
N GLN A 121 -3.73 -0.22 4.41
CA GLN A 121 -4.99 -0.91 4.17
C GLN A 121 -5.87 -0.94 5.40
N ASP A 122 -5.29 -1.28 6.54
CA ASP A 122 -6.04 -1.39 7.79
C ASP A 122 -6.00 -0.05 8.56
N SER A 123 -5.96 1.06 7.84
CA SER A 123 -5.84 2.38 8.45
C SER A 123 -7.20 3.06 8.62
N ASN A 124 -7.50 3.44 9.87
CA ASN A 124 -8.71 4.15 10.24
C ASN A 124 -8.49 5.68 10.37
N PHE A 125 -7.41 6.24 9.83
CA PHE A 125 -7.12 7.67 9.97
C PHE A 125 -7.48 8.46 8.71
N GLY A 126 -8.19 9.58 8.90
CA GLY A 126 -8.63 10.49 7.84
C GLY A 126 -9.83 9.93 7.06
N HIS A 127 -9.82 10.10 5.73
CA HIS A 127 -10.84 9.47 4.89
C HIS A 127 -10.69 7.95 4.97
N LYS A 128 -11.76 7.27 5.41
CA LYS A 128 -11.84 5.80 5.34
C LYS A 128 -11.48 5.36 3.93
N TYR A 129 -10.51 4.45 3.82
CA TYR A 129 -10.00 4.02 2.52
C TYR A 129 -11.08 3.40 1.65
N CYS A 130 -12.03 2.70 2.29
CA CYS A 130 -13.18 2.13 1.62
C CYS A 130 -14.07 3.16 0.92
N GLY A 131 -14.02 4.44 1.26
CA GLY A 131 -14.78 5.48 0.57
C GLY A 131 -14.08 6.08 -0.65
N ARG A 132 -12.95 5.52 -1.10
CA ARG A 132 -12.16 6.05 -2.21
C ARG A 132 -12.11 5.08 -3.38
N VAL A 133 -11.90 5.61 -4.57
CA VAL A 133 -11.51 4.79 -5.72
C VAL A 133 -10.09 4.25 -5.51
N PRO A 134 -9.86 2.93 -5.67
CA PRO A 134 -8.52 2.36 -5.55
C PRO A 134 -7.63 2.79 -6.72
N GLU A 135 -6.63 3.61 -6.43
CA GLU A 135 -5.68 4.14 -7.42
C GLU A 135 -4.39 3.31 -7.50
N TRP A 136 -3.61 3.54 -8.57
CA TRP A 136 -2.36 2.81 -8.78
C TRP A 136 -1.23 3.22 -7.83
N TYR A 137 -1.32 4.32 -7.08
CA TYR A 137 -0.30 4.69 -6.08
C TYR A 137 -0.73 4.39 -4.65
N HIS A 138 -1.94 3.86 -4.49
CA HIS A 138 -2.55 3.45 -3.24
C HIS A 138 -1.96 2.10 -2.76
N PHE A 139 -0.73 2.18 -2.24
CA PHE A 139 0.05 1.05 -1.72
C PHE A 139 0.49 1.29 -0.27
N SER A 140 0.54 0.22 0.52
CA SER A 140 1.17 0.25 1.84
C SER A 140 2.63 0.66 1.70
N GLN A 141 3.01 1.74 2.39
CA GLN A 141 4.38 2.26 2.38
C GLN A 141 5.39 1.25 2.94
N ARG A 142 4.95 0.35 3.83
CA ARG A 142 5.81 -0.66 4.42
C ARG A 142 5.86 -1.94 3.59
N THR A 143 4.69 -2.52 3.28
CA THR A 143 4.65 -3.84 2.66
C THR A 143 4.68 -3.78 1.13
N GLY A 144 4.44 -2.62 0.53
CA GLY A 144 4.28 -2.49 -0.92
C GLY A 144 3.08 -3.27 -1.46
N ARG A 145 2.19 -3.73 -0.56
CA ARG A 145 0.95 -4.39 -0.94
C ARG A 145 -0.10 -3.33 -1.27
N PRO A 146 -0.85 -3.54 -2.34
CA PRO A 146 -1.96 -2.66 -2.63
C PRO A 146 -3.13 -2.94 -1.68
N TYR A 147 -4.04 -1.98 -1.53
CA TYR A 147 -5.28 -2.20 -0.79
C TYR A 147 -6.06 -3.38 -1.37
N SER A 148 -6.46 -4.33 -0.53
CA SER A 148 -7.33 -5.46 -0.87
C SER A 148 -8.64 -5.47 -0.07
N GLY A 149 -8.96 -4.40 0.65
CA GLY A 149 -10.22 -4.27 1.37
C GLY A 149 -11.39 -3.86 0.46
N SER A 150 -12.56 -3.69 1.06
CA SER A 150 -13.78 -3.27 0.35
C SER A 150 -13.69 -1.80 -0.04
N ASN A 151 -14.04 -1.47 -1.29
CA ASN A 151 -14.15 -0.09 -1.75
C ASN A 151 -15.60 0.18 -2.15
N HIS A 152 -16.16 1.30 -1.75
CA HIS A 152 -17.48 1.81 -2.06
C HIS A 152 -17.38 3.35 -2.14
N PRO A 153 -16.62 3.88 -3.13
CA PRO A 153 -16.54 5.33 -3.33
C PRO A 153 -17.94 5.92 -3.48
N ASP A 154 -18.12 7.17 -3.08
CA ASP A 154 -19.38 7.84 -3.35
C ASP A 154 -19.59 8.01 -4.86
N HIS A 155 -20.83 8.31 -5.25
CA HIS A 155 -21.20 8.39 -6.65
C HIS A 155 -20.41 9.47 -7.41
N GLU A 156 -20.08 10.58 -6.75
CA GLU A 156 -19.32 11.67 -7.37
C GLU A 156 -17.85 11.29 -7.59
N ASP A 157 -17.22 10.64 -6.61
CA ASP A 157 -15.84 10.13 -6.70
C ASP A 157 -15.73 9.03 -7.75
N ALA A 158 -16.69 8.10 -7.78
CA ALA A 158 -16.77 7.07 -8.80
C ALA A 158 -16.93 7.64 -10.22
N LYS A 159 -17.79 8.65 -10.38
CA LYS A 159 -18.01 9.34 -11.65
C LYS A 159 -16.78 10.12 -12.10
N MET A 160 -16.12 10.83 -11.19
CA MET A 160 -14.89 11.57 -11.47
C MET A 160 -13.78 10.64 -11.97
N HIS A 161 -13.69 9.44 -11.40
CA HIS A 161 -12.72 8.42 -11.80
C HIS A 161 -13.22 7.49 -12.92
N LYS A 162 -14.40 7.76 -13.50
CA LYS A 162 -15.01 6.95 -14.56
C LYS A 162 -15.07 5.45 -14.22
N VAL A 163 -15.41 5.11 -12.98
CA VAL A 163 -15.53 3.72 -12.54
C VAL A 163 -16.66 3.03 -13.33
N PRO A 164 -16.39 1.94 -14.07
CA PRO A 164 -17.43 1.27 -14.85
C PRO A 164 -18.53 0.66 -13.97
N GLU A 165 -19.77 0.66 -14.43
CA GLU A 165 -20.88 0.02 -13.70
C GLU A 165 -20.65 -1.49 -13.51
N SER A 166 -19.97 -2.13 -14.47
CA SER A 166 -19.68 -3.57 -14.47
C SER A 166 -18.73 -4.03 -13.36
N VAL A 167 -18.03 -3.12 -12.69
CA VAL A 167 -17.10 -3.47 -11.61
C VAL A 167 -17.72 -3.31 -10.22
N TRP A 168 -19.00 -2.92 -10.13
CA TRP A 168 -19.75 -2.93 -8.89
C TRP A 168 -20.35 -4.31 -8.62
N GLU A 169 -20.40 -4.68 -7.35
CA GLU A 169 -21.14 -5.86 -6.89
C GLU A 169 -22.65 -5.63 -7.08
N THR A 170 -23.40 -6.68 -7.38
CA THR A 170 -24.84 -6.56 -7.65
C THR A 170 -25.66 -6.28 -6.38
N GLU A 171 -25.25 -6.86 -5.26
CA GLU A 171 -25.95 -6.75 -3.99
C GLU A 171 -25.10 -5.99 -2.96
N PRO A 172 -25.72 -5.14 -2.12
CA PRO A 172 -25.01 -4.49 -1.04
C PRO A 172 -24.58 -5.51 0.01
N ARG A 173 -23.36 -5.35 0.53
CA ARG A 173 -22.84 -6.17 1.63
C ARG A 173 -22.18 -5.31 2.70
N GLN A 174 -21.92 -5.92 3.85
CA GLN A 174 -21.22 -5.24 4.92
C GLN A 174 -19.76 -4.98 4.50
N CYS A 175 -19.35 -3.71 4.55
CA CYS A 175 -17.99 -3.30 4.24
C CYS A 175 -17.05 -3.80 5.36
N GLY A 176 -16.02 -4.56 5.01
CA GLY A 176 -15.05 -5.07 5.99
C GLY A 176 -14.17 -4.00 6.65
N ASN A 177 -14.30 -2.72 6.26
CA ASN A 177 -13.52 -1.61 6.83
C ASN A 177 -14.37 -0.65 7.66
N CYS A 178 -15.56 -0.26 7.19
CA CYS A 178 -16.43 0.67 7.91
C CYS A 178 -17.67 0.01 8.52
N GLU A 179 -17.90 -1.29 8.28
CA GLU A 179 -19.04 -2.07 8.73
C GLU A 179 -20.41 -1.59 8.21
N GLU A 180 -20.44 -0.61 7.30
CA GLU A 180 -21.66 -0.11 6.67
C GLU A 180 -22.13 -1.05 5.56
N LEU A 181 -23.45 -1.16 5.37
CA LEU A 181 -24.07 -1.89 4.28
C LEU A 181 -24.04 -1.03 3.00
N LYS A 182 -23.19 -1.39 2.04
CA LYS A 182 -22.94 -0.62 0.81
C LYS A 182 -22.76 -1.54 -0.40
N VAL A 183 -23.09 -1.03 -1.57
CA VAL A 183 -22.68 -1.64 -2.84
C VAL A 183 -21.18 -1.39 -3.01
N CYS A 184 -20.38 -2.45 -3.02
CA CYS A 184 -18.93 -2.35 -3.10
C CYS A 184 -18.44 -2.61 -4.53
N LEU A 185 -17.24 -2.13 -4.84
CA LEU A 185 -16.48 -2.55 -6.01
C LEU A 185 -16.03 -3.99 -5.84
N THR A 186 -16.08 -4.73 -6.94
CA THR A 186 -15.61 -6.10 -7.05
C THR A 186 -14.15 -6.23 -6.56
N PRO A 187 -13.84 -7.31 -5.81
CA PRO A 187 -12.49 -7.53 -5.31
C PRO A 187 -11.44 -7.53 -6.43
N GLY A 188 -10.35 -6.79 -6.24
CA GLY A 188 -9.25 -6.72 -7.20
C GLY A 188 -9.38 -5.63 -8.27
N PHE A 189 -10.50 -4.91 -8.35
CA PHE A 189 -10.60 -3.73 -9.20
C PHE A 189 -9.54 -2.67 -8.81
N ARG A 190 -8.86 -2.11 -9.83
CA ARG A 190 -7.94 -0.98 -9.70
C ARG A 190 -8.15 -0.03 -10.87
N CYS A 191 -8.36 1.26 -10.63
CA CYS A 191 -8.36 2.24 -11.72
C CYS A 191 -6.91 2.35 -12.23
N GLN A 192 -6.69 1.78 -13.42
CA GLN A 192 -5.46 1.99 -14.17
C GLN A 192 -5.59 3.31 -14.92
N TYR A 193 -4.53 4.12 -14.88
CA TYR A 193 -4.42 5.49 -15.42
C TYR A 193 -4.88 5.71 -16.88
N TRP A 194 -5.19 4.63 -17.61
CA TRP A 194 -5.54 4.61 -19.03
C TRP A 194 -6.99 4.18 -19.34
N MET A 195 -7.73 3.61 -18.38
CA MET A 195 -9.17 3.33 -18.57
C MET A 195 -10.07 4.45 -18.04
N CYS A 196 -9.48 5.40 -17.29
CA CYS A 196 -10.17 6.51 -16.65
C CYS A 196 -9.92 7.87 -17.37
N GLN A 197 -9.36 7.89 -18.61
CA GLN A 197 -9.17 9.10 -19.44
C GLN A 197 -10.21 9.27 -20.53
#